data_AF-A0A974A2D3-F1
#
_entry.id   AF-A0A974A2D3-F1
#
_cell.length_a   1.000
_cell.length_b   1.000
_cell.length_c   1.000
_cell.angle_alpha   90.00
_cell.angle_beta   90.00
_cell.angle_gamma   90.00
#
_symmetry.space_group_name_H-M   'P 1'
#
loop_
_entity.id
_entity.type
_entity.pdbx_description
1 polymer ?
#
loop_
_entity_poly.entity_id
_entity_poly.type
_entity_poly.pdbx_seq_one_letter_code
_entity_poly.pdbx_strand_id
1 'polypeptide(L)'
;MKRHLLAAVILLATLPSALAAGEGAPKPFERGSWQKLLHAHAGHPTLVHFWGVTCGPCKVELPQLGQFMKDHPDIDVVTISADLVPNLPEATRSMLDRAGLGSAENWIFDDGFAERLRFEIDPAWQGDIPRTMLIAHDGTITTIEGSAEIADLNKWSDAQAATIR
;
A
#
# COMPACT_ATOMS: atom_id res chain seq x y z
N MET A 1 28.73 -65.97 -13.52
CA MET A 1 28.03 -65.07 -14.46
C MET A 1 27.51 -63.88 -13.66
N LYS A 2 27.77 -62.67 -14.14
CA LYS A 2 27.92 -61.43 -13.36
C LYS A 2 26.58 -60.91 -12.80
N ARG A 3 26.55 -60.59 -11.50
CA ARG A 3 25.47 -59.87 -10.81
C ARG A 3 25.54 -58.40 -11.21
N HIS A 4 24.60 -57.92 -12.00
CA HIS A 4 24.50 -56.49 -12.35
C HIS A 4 23.72 -55.75 -11.27
N LEU A 5 24.45 -55.07 -10.39
CA LEU A 5 23.97 -53.98 -9.55
C LEU A 5 24.08 -52.68 -10.36
N LEU A 6 22.96 -52.05 -10.71
CA LEU A 6 22.91 -50.69 -11.28
C LEU A 6 21.69 -50.00 -10.63
N ALA A 7 21.90 -49.31 -9.51
CA ALA A 7 22.16 -47.87 -9.43
C ALA A 7 20.89 -47.05 -9.75
N ALA A 8 20.06 -46.82 -8.72
CA ALA A 8 18.96 -45.87 -8.76
C ALA A 8 19.54 -44.45 -8.78
N VAL A 9 19.44 -43.78 -9.92
CA VAL A 9 19.77 -42.36 -10.07
C VAL A 9 18.62 -41.56 -9.44
N ILE A 10 18.84 -41.06 -8.23
CA ILE A 10 17.94 -40.07 -7.61
C ILE A 10 18.20 -38.75 -8.33
N LEU A 11 17.29 -38.38 -9.22
CA LEU A 11 17.28 -37.08 -9.89
C LEU A 11 16.89 -36.02 -8.84
N LEU A 12 17.89 -35.35 -8.24
CA LEU A 12 17.66 -34.18 -7.40
C LEU A 12 17.11 -33.06 -8.30
N ALA A 13 15.79 -32.88 -8.32
CA ALA A 13 15.17 -31.74 -8.96
C ALA A 13 15.55 -30.47 -8.18
N THR A 14 16.49 -29.68 -8.72
CA THR A 14 16.80 -28.35 -8.20
C THR A 14 15.64 -27.43 -8.52
N LEU A 15 14.71 -27.27 -7.58
CA LEU A 15 13.69 -26.22 -7.63
C LEU A 15 14.41 -24.87 -7.60
N PRO A 16 14.22 -23.98 -8.59
CA PRO A 16 14.68 -22.61 -8.48
C PRO A 16 13.91 -21.96 -7.33
N SER A 17 14.62 -21.62 -6.25
CA SER A 17 14.10 -20.72 -5.23
C SER A 17 13.76 -19.40 -5.91
N ALA A 18 12.47 -19.14 -6.12
CA ALA A 18 12.02 -17.79 -6.41
C ALA A 18 12.56 -16.92 -5.27
N LEU A 19 13.45 -15.98 -5.60
CA LEU A 19 13.83 -14.93 -4.67
C LEU A 19 12.53 -14.26 -4.25
N ALA A 20 12.16 -14.42 -2.98
CA ALA A 20 11.19 -13.55 -2.35
C ALA A 20 11.74 -12.13 -2.52
N ALA A 21 11.18 -11.36 -3.45
CA ALA A 21 11.26 -9.92 -3.38
C ALA A 21 10.84 -9.56 -1.95
N GLY A 22 11.74 -8.92 -1.20
CA GLY A 22 11.62 -8.82 0.25
C GLY A 22 10.22 -8.40 0.69
N GLU A 23 9.57 -9.26 1.49
CA GLU A 23 8.33 -8.92 2.17
C GLU A 23 8.52 -7.57 2.87
N GLY A 24 7.71 -6.57 2.50
CA GLY A 24 7.73 -5.23 3.10
C GLY A 24 8.48 -4.13 2.32
N ALA A 25 9.07 -4.41 1.15
CA ALA A 25 9.56 -3.33 0.28
C ALA A 25 8.38 -2.61 -0.42
N PRO A 26 8.33 -1.26 -0.43
CA PRO A 26 7.28 -0.54 -1.15
C PRO A 26 7.33 -0.80 -2.67
N LYS A 27 6.16 -0.98 -3.28
CA LYS A 27 5.98 -1.21 -4.71
C LYS A 27 6.14 0.10 -5.52
N PRO A 28 6.63 0.06 -6.76
CA PRO A 28 6.66 1.25 -7.63
C PRO A 28 5.25 1.63 -8.08
N PHE A 29 4.89 2.90 -7.91
CA PHE A 29 3.65 3.50 -8.39
C PHE A 29 3.94 4.23 -9.70
N GLU A 30 3.48 3.63 -10.80
CA GLU A 30 3.72 4.06 -12.16
C GLU A 30 2.38 4.28 -12.86
N ARG A 31 2.41 4.62 -14.15
CA ARG A 31 1.20 4.73 -14.97
C ARG A 31 0.38 3.43 -14.92
N GLY A 32 -0.91 3.56 -14.65
CA GLY A 32 -1.86 2.46 -14.53
C GLY A 32 -1.81 1.76 -13.17
N SER A 33 -0.92 2.15 -12.26
CA SER A 33 -0.93 1.61 -10.88
C SER A 33 -2.21 2.00 -10.15
N TRP A 34 -2.79 3.17 -10.43
CA TRP A 34 -4.05 3.57 -9.80
C TRP A 34 -5.20 2.63 -10.17
N GLN A 35 -5.39 2.36 -11.46
CA GLN A 35 -6.45 1.45 -11.90
C GLN A 35 -6.21 0.01 -11.41
N LYS A 36 -4.95 -0.44 -11.32
CA LYS A 36 -4.64 -1.75 -10.75
C LYS A 36 -5.00 -1.84 -9.26
N LEU A 37 -4.69 -0.79 -8.49
CA LEU A 37 -5.06 -0.70 -7.08
C LEU A 37 -6.59 -0.74 -6.93
N LEU A 38 -7.32 0.11 -7.65
CA LEU A 38 -8.79 0.13 -7.60
C LEU A 38 -9.42 -1.22 -7.98
N HIS A 39 -8.84 -1.91 -8.96
CA HIS A 39 -9.33 -3.23 -9.37
C HIS A 39 -9.02 -4.33 -8.33
N ALA A 40 -7.82 -4.31 -7.74
CA ALA A 40 -7.39 -5.30 -6.75
C ALA A 40 -8.22 -5.23 -5.46
N HIS A 41 -8.71 -4.03 -5.11
CA HIS A 41 -9.51 -3.78 -3.92
C HIS A 41 -11.01 -3.59 -4.21
N ALA A 42 -11.47 -3.96 -5.41
CA ALA A 42 -12.87 -3.78 -5.77
C ALA A 42 -13.81 -4.56 -4.83
N GLY A 43 -14.78 -3.87 -4.24
CA GLY A 43 -15.73 -4.46 -3.29
C GLY A 43 -15.23 -4.49 -1.84
N HIS A 44 -13.99 -4.07 -1.56
CA HIS A 44 -13.43 -3.99 -0.23
C HIS A 44 -13.24 -2.52 0.17
N PRO A 45 -13.61 -2.10 1.39
CA PRO A 45 -13.39 -0.73 1.80
C PRO A 45 -11.91 -0.49 1.94
N THR A 46 -11.43 0.56 1.28
CA THR A 46 -10.01 0.83 1.18
C THR A 46 -9.72 2.26 1.58
N LEU A 47 -8.80 2.43 2.52
CA LEU A 47 -8.20 3.71 2.88
C LEU A 47 -6.86 3.83 2.16
N VAL A 48 -6.76 4.79 1.24
CA VAL A 48 -5.52 5.13 0.55
C VAL A 48 -4.98 6.44 1.11
N HIS A 49 -3.82 6.38 1.78
CA HIS A 49 -3.16 7.56 2.36
C HIS A 49 -1.95 7.99 1.54
N PHE A 50 -1.99 9.22 1.02
CA PHE A 50 -0.93 9.86 0.27
C PHE A 50 -0.07 10.72 1.22
N TRP A 51 1.23 10.43 1.25
CA TRP A 51 2.13 11.01 2.25
C TRP A 51 3.55 11.22 1.72
N GLY A 52 4.43 11.79 2.54
CA GLY A 52 5.84 11.96 2.19
C GLY A 52 6.77 11.97 3.40
N VAL A 53 8.03 11.59 3.20
CA VAL A 53 9.02 11.48 4.30
C VAL A 53 9.44 12.86 4.82
N THR A 54 9.27 13.90 4.01
CA THR A 54 9.52 15.31 4.40
C THR A 54 8.29 16.02 4.96
N CYS A 55 7.10 15.44 4.80
CA CYS A 55 5.85 16.00 5.27
C CYS A 55 5.74 15.91 6.82
N GLY A 56 5.69 17.07 7.47
CA GLY A 56 5.57 17.17 8.93
C GLY A 56 4.29 16.51 9.48
N PRO A 57 3.10 16.90 9.01
CA PRO A 57 1.84 16.29 9.46
C PRO A 57 1.76 14.78 9.23
N CYS A 58 2.24 14.29 8.08
CA CYS A 58 2.26 12.86 7.75
C CYS A 58 2.99 12.02 8.81
N LYS A 59 4.06 12.54 9.43
CA LYS A 59 4.79 11.84 10.50
C LYS A 59 3.96 11.63 11.75
N VAL A 60 2.99 12.51 12.00
CA VAL A 60 2.04 12.42 13.12
C VAL A 60 0.93 11.42 12.80
N GLU A 61 0.44 11.43 11.56
CA GLU A 61 -0.67 10.58 11.11
C GLU A 61 -0.29 9.11 10.93
N LEU A 62 0.90 8.81 10.40
CA LEU A 62 1.28 7.43 10.09
C LEU A 62 1.16 6.46 11.28
N PRO A 63 1.65 6.76 12.50
CA PRO A 63 1.47 5.87 13.65
C PRO A 63 -0.01 5.70 14.04
N GLN A 64 -0.82 6.73 13.87
CA GLN A 64 -2.26 6.66 14.14
C GLN A 64 -2.95 5.76 13.11
N LEU A 65 -2.56 5.86 11.84
CA LEU A 65 -3.04 4.99 10.78
C LEU A 65 -2.60 3.54 10.98
N GLY A 66 -1.38 3.31 11.49
CA GLY A 66 -0.92 1.98 11.86
C GLY A 66 -1.68 1.37 13.04
N GLN A 67 -2.22 2.19 13.95
CA GLN A 67 -3.16 1.73 14.97
C GLN A 67 -4.54 1.46 14.38
N PHE A 68 -5.05 2.36 13.54
CA PHE A 68 -6.31 2.17 12.82
C PHE A 68 -6.33 0.85 12.03
N MET A 69 -5.27 0.54 11.28
CA MET A 69 -5.15 -0.72 10.53
C MET A 69 -5.27 -1.97 11.43
N LYS A 70 -4.79 -1.90 12.67
CA LYS A 70 -4.91 -3.01 13.63
C LYS A 70 -6.32 -3.15 14.19
N ASP A 71 -6.98 -2.01 14.42
CA ASP A 71 -8.31 -1.95 15.02
C ASP A 71 -9.42 -2.28 14.00
N HIS A 72 -9.16 -2.08 12.70
CA HIS A 72 -10.11 -2.27 11.59
C HIS A 72 -9.55 -3.25 10.54
N PRO A 73 -9.42 -4.56 10.85
CA PRO A 73 -8.82 -5.55 9.96
C PRO A 73 -9.66 -5.87 8.71
N ASP A 74 -10.90 -5.38 8.64
CA ASP A 74 -11.81 -5.46 7.50
C ASP A 74 -11.66 -4.30 6.51
N ILE A 75 -10.82 -3.31 6.85
CA ILE A 75 -10.47 -2.19 5.99
C ILE A 75 -9.08 -2.41 5.39
N ASP A 76 -8.98 -2.38 4.07
CA ASP A 76 -7.70 -2.40 3.39
C ASP A 76 -7.00 -1.05 3.58
N VAL A 77 -5.81 -1.06 4.18
CA VAL A 77 -4.99 0.15 4.35
C VAL A 77 -3.85 0.13 3.34
N VAL A 78 -3.85 1.13 2.47
CA VAL A 78 -2.83 1.34 1.43
C VAL A 78 -2.13 2.66 1.68
N THR A 79 -0.79 2.67 1.64
CA THR A 79 -0.02 3.91 1.69
C THR A 79 0.69 4.16 0.37
N ILE A 80 0.72 5.42 -0.06
CA ILE A 80 1.41 5.84 -1.28
C ILE A 80 2.28 7.03 -0.94
N SER A 81 3.60 6.82 -0.99
CA SER A 81 4.55 7.92 -0.85
C SER A 81 4.58 8.72 -2.15
N ALA A 82 4.08 9.95 -2.09
CA ALA A 82 4.07 10.91 -3.20
C ALA A 82 5.20 11.94 -3.10
N ASP A 83 6.19 11.69 -2.23
CA ASP A 83 7.39 12.52 -2.10
C ASP A 83 8.35 12.27 -3.28
N LEU A 84 9.21 13.23 -3.58
CA LEU A 84 10.25 13.11 -4.61
C LEU A 84 11.61 13.45 -4.00
N VAL A 85 12.06 12.62 -3.06
CA VAL A 85 13.36 12.79 -2.41
C VAL A 85 14.37 11.71 -2.79
N PRO A 86 15.69 11.98 -2.70
CA PRO A 86 16.71 10.95 -2.84
C PRO A 86 16.52 9.81 -1.82
N ASN A 87 16.86 8.58 -2.20
CA ASN A 87 16.79 7.37 -1.36
C ASN A 87 15.40 7.06 -0.77
N LEU A 88 14.34 7.45 -1.49
CA LEU A 88 12.96 7.28 -1.05
C LEU A 88 12.59 5.86 -0.60
N PRO A 89 12.99 4.75 -1.28
CA PRO A 89 12.59 3.40 -0.85
C PRO A 89 13.00 3.03 0.58
N GLU A 90 14.23 3.35 0.99
CA GLU A 90 14.72 3.02 2.33
C GLU A 90 14.07 3.89 3.41
N ALA A 91 13.98 5.20 3.15
CA ALA A 91 13.36 6.15 4.06
C ALA A 91 11.87 5.83 4.28
N THR A 92 11.16 5.50 3.19
CA THR A 92 9.75 5.11 3.21
C THR A 92 9.55 3.86 4.05
N ARG A 93 10.27 2.77 3.76
CA ARG A 93 10.21 1.51 4.53
C ARG A 93 10.46 1.76 6.01
N SER A 94 11.53 2.48 6.34
CA SER A 94 11.92 2.77 7.72
C SER A 94 10.83 3.54 8.49
N MET A 95 10.14 4.47 7.84
CA MET A 95 9.07 5.24 8.46
C MET A 95 7.79 4.40 8.66
N LEU A 96 7.42 3.60 7.67
CA LEU A 96 6.26 2.70 7.75
C LEU A 96 6.45 1.62 8.81
N ASP A 97 7.64 1.03 8.90
CA ASP A 97 7.96 0.03 9.92
C ASP A 97 7.78 0.61 11.34
N ARG A 98 8.30 1.82 11.59
CA ARG A 98 8.13 2.52 12.88
C ARG A 98 6.68 2.88 13.17
N ALA A 99 5.88 3.15 12.14
CA ALA A 99 4.47 3.46 12.27
C ALA A 99 3.59 2.22 12.46
N GLY A 100 4.13 1.00 12.31
CA GLY A 100 3.34 -0.24 12.33
C GLY A 100 2.57 -0.49 11.03
N LEU A 101 3.01 0.11 9.92
CA LEU A 101 2.43 -0.03 8.58
C LEU A 101 3.32 -0.86 7.64
N GLY A 102 4.38 -1.50 8.14
CA GLY A 102 5.29 -2.31 7.31
C GLY A 102 4.61 -3.49 6.60
N SER A 103 3.52 -4.01 7.17
CA SER A 103 2.70 -5.08 6.56
C SER A 103 1.57 -4.56 5.68
N ALA A 104 1.35 -3.24 5.63
CA ALA A 104 0.36 -2.65 4.74
C ALA A 104 0.78 -2.81 3.27
N GLU A 105 -0.16 -2.62 2.36
CA GLU A 105 0.21 -2.42 0.97
C GLU A 105 0.82 -1.02 0.81
N ASN A 106 2.09 -0.97 0.41
CA ASN A 106 2.86 0.27 0.37
C ASN A 106 3.40 0.52 -1.02
N TRP A 107 3.23 1.75 -1.52
CA TRP A 107 3.70 2.19 -2.83
C TRP A 107 4.54 3.46 -2.73
N ILE A 108 5.36 3.72 -3.76
CA ILE A 108 6.15 4.93 -3.92
C ILE A 108 5.98 5.44 -5.34
N PHE A 109 5.75 6.74 -5.54
CA PHE A 109 5.80 7.35 -6.87
C PHE A 109 7.13 7.06 -7.56
N ASP A 110 7.07 6.36 -8.68
CA ASP A 110 8.23 5.93 -9.46
C ASP A 110 8.02 6.22 -10.96
N ASP A 111 7.43 7.38 -11.26
CA ASP A 111 7.41 7.94 -12.61
C ASP A 111 8.27 9.21 -12.60
N GLY A 112 9.02 9.44 -13.68
CA GLY A 112 9.79 10.69 -13.85
C GLY A 112 8.94 11.96 -13.87
N PHE A 113 7.60 11.84 -13.86
CA PHE A 113 6.64 12.93 -13.85
C PHE A 113 5.52 12.67 -12.83
N ALA A 114 5.70 13.10 -11.58
CA ALA A 114 4.69 12.95 -10.53
C ALA A 114 3.35 13.62 -10.87
N GLU A 115 3.35 14.69 -11.66
CA GLU A 115 2.13 15.35 -12.18
C GLU A 115 1.23 14.36 -12.91
N ARG A 116 1.82 13.44 -13.69
CA ARG A 116 1.06 12.43 -14.43
C ARG A 116 0.39 11.44 -13.49
N LEU A 117 1.11 10.98 -12.47
CA LEU A 117 0.59 10.03 -11.49
C LEU A 117 -0.55 10.69 -10.68
N ARG A 118 -0.37 11.95 -10.27
CA ARG A 118 -1.41 12.73 -9.61
C ARG A 118 -2.65 12.88 -10.48
N PHE A 119 -2.49 13.24 -11.75
CA PHE A 119 -3.60 13.37 -12.68
C PHE A 119 -4.37 12.07 -12.89
N GLU A 120 -3.68 10.93 -12.92
CA GLU A 120 -4.31 9.60 -13.00
C GLU A 120 -5.17 9.29 -11.77
N ILE A 121 -4.73 9.73 -10.59
CA ILE A 121 -5.42 9.54 -9.32
C ILE A 121 -6.62 10.48 -9.19
N ASP A 122 -6.38 11.78 -9.39
CA ASP A 122 -7.39 12.84 -9.36
C ASP A 122 -6.88 14.04 -10.20
N PRO A 123 -7.53 14.35 -11.33
CA PRO A 123 -7.18 15.49 -12.19
C PRO A 123 -7.16 16.86 -11.49
N ALA A 124 -7.88 17.01 -10.36
CA ALA A 124 -7.90 18.24 -9.59
C ALA A 124 -6.71 18.32 -8.60
N TRP A 125 -6.01 17.23 -8.32
CA TRP A 125 -5.00 17.17 -7.28
C TRP A 125 -3.76 18.00 -7.60
N GLN A 126 -3.50 19.01 -6.76
CA GLN A 126 -2.36 19.91 -6.91
C GLN A 126 -1.09 19.42 -6.20
N GLY A 127 -1.10 18.22 -5.61
CA GLY A 127 0.05 17.61 -4.91
C GLY A 127 0.13 17.94 -3.43
N ASP A 128 -0.94 18.45 -2.83
CA ASP A 128 -1.09 18.53 -1.38
C ASP A 128 -0.97 17.15 -0.74
N ILE A 129 -0.16 17.07 0.31
CA ILE A 129 -0.06 15.95 1.25
C ILE A 129 0.01 16.51 2.69
N PRO A 130 -0.53 15.81 3.70
CA PRO A 130 -1.25 14.55 3.60
C PRO A 130 -2.58 14.70 2.86
N ARG A 131 -3.02 13.60 2.25
CA ARG A 131 -4.31 13.46 1.59
C ARG A 131 -4.76 12.03 1.76
N THR A 132 -6.05 11.81 2.05
CA THR A 132 -6.60 10.46 2.21
C THR A 132 -7.80 10.28 1.30
N MET A 133 -7.85 9.16 0.58
CA MET A 133 -9.01 8.73 -0.17
C MET A 133 -9.64 7.52 0.49
N LEU A 134 -10.93 7.62 0.75
CA LEU A 134 -11.76 6.59 1.36
C LEU A 134 -12.65 5.99 0.28
N ILE A 135 -12.42 4.72 -0.05
CA ILE A 135 -13.12 4.00 -1.10
C ILE A 135 -14.06 3.01 -0.41
N ALA A 136 -15.37 3.25 -0.51
CA ALA A 136 -16.39 2.38 0.07
C ALA A 136 -16.56 1.08 -0.73
N HIS A 137 -17.30 0.11 -0.18
CA HIS A 137 -17.61 -1.16 -0.85
C HIS A 137 -18.18 -1.03 -2.27
N ASP A 138 -19.01 -0.01 -2.50
CA ASP A 138 -19.65 0.25 -3.79
C ASP A 138 -18.74 1.00 -4.77
N GLY A 139 -17.51 1.30 -4.37
CA GLY A 139 -16.54 2.08 -5.14
C GLY A 139 -16.69 3.58 -5.00
N THR A 140 -17.60 4.09 -4.16
CA THR A 140 -17.71 5.52 -3.87
C THR A 140 -16.42 6.02 -3.22
N ILE A 141 -15.81 7.06 -3.79
CA ILE A 141 -14.58 7.66 -3.28
C ILE A 141 -14.90 8.99 -2.59
N THR A 142 -14.47 9.13 -1.34
CA THR A 142 -14.46 10.41 -0.61
C THR A 142 -13.02 10.83 -0.34
N THR A 143 -12.68 12.08 -0.62
CA THR A 143 -11.34 12.63 -0.39
C THR A 143 -11.33 13.53 0.83
N ILE A 144 -10.35 13.33 1.70
CA ILE A 144 -9.98 14.24 2.78
C ILE A 144 -8.70 14.94 2.35
N GLU A 145 -8.79 16.26 2.18
CA GLU A 145 -7.64 17.12 1.93
C GLU A 145 -7.00 17.54 3.25
N GLY A 146 -5.68 17.42 3.34
CA GLY A 146 -4.96 17.64 4.60
C GLY A 146 -5.09 16.46 5.56
N SER A 147 -4.93 16.75 6.85
CA SER A 147 -4.83 15.73 7.88
C SER A 147 -6.14 14.97 8.08
N ALA A 148 -6.06 13.65 8.08
CA ALA A 148 -7.21 12.79 8.37
C ALA A 148 -7.34 12.56 9.88
N GLU A 149 -8.42 13.06 10.46
CA GLU A 149 -8.73 12.84 11.87
C GLU A 149 -9.20 11.40 12.10
N ILE A 150 -8.63 10.71 13.09
CA ILE A 150 -8.95 9.31 13.39
C ILE A 150 -10.43 9.10 13.72
N ALA A 151 -11.09 10.10 14.31
CA ALA A 151 -12.53 10.04 14.58
C ALA A 151 -13.36 9.93 13.29
N ASP A 152 -12.96 10.64 12.24
CA ASP A 152 -13.65 10.60 10.94
C ASP A 152 -13.38 9.26 10.23
N LEU A 153 -12.15 8.73 10.34
CA LEU A 153 -11.80 7.42 9.81
C LEU A 153 -12.58 6.29 10.50
N ASN A 154 -12.68 6.32 11.82
CA ASN A 154 -13.47 5.35 12.59
C ASN A 154 -14.96 5.42 12.21
N LYS A 155 -15.51 6.63 12.13
CA LYS A 155 -16.91 6.82 11.72
C LYS A 155 -17.17 6.28 10.32
N TRP A 156 -16.24 6.50 9.39
CA TRP A 156 -16.34 5.98 8.04
C TRP A 156 -16.25 4.44 8.04
N SER A 157 -15.32 3.85 8.78
CA SER A 157 -15.17 2.40 8.94
C SER A 157 -16.44 1.73 9.48
N ASP A 158 -17.03 2.30 10.55
CA ASP A 158 -18.27 1.80 11.14
C ASP A 158 -19.44 1.76 10.12
N ALA A 159 -19.49 2.72 9.20
CA ALA A 159 -20.49 2.77 8.14
C ALA A 159 -20.30 1.65 7.09
N GLN A 160 -19.06 1.21 6.87
CA GLN A 160 -18.77 0.09 5.96
C GLN A 160 -19.27 -1.22 6.56
N ALA A 161 -18.93 -1.48 7.83
CA ALA A 161 -19.36 -2.68 8.55
C ALA A 161 -20.89 -2.82 8.64
N ALA A 162 -21.63 -1.71 8.72
CA ALA A 162 -23.09 -1.71 8.72
C ALA A 162 -23.71 -2.10 7.37
N THR A 163 -22.99 -1.90 6.26
CA THR A 163 -23.49 -2.16 4.90
C THR A 163 -23.41 -3.66 4.52
N ILE A 164 -22.59 -4.44 5.22
CA ILE A 164 -22.43 -5.89 5.00
C ILE A 164 -23.47 -6.71 5.80
N ARG A 165 -24.12 -6.11 6.81
CA ARG A 165 -25.12 -6.77 7.67
C ARG A 165 -26.52 -6.72 7.09
#